data_AF-E2NE25-F1
#
_entry.id   AF-E2NE25-F1
#
_cell.length_a   1.000
_cell.length_b   1.000
_cell.length_c   1.000
_cell.angle_alpha   90.00
_cell.angle_beta   90.00
_cell.angle_gamma   90.00
#
_symmetry.space_group_name_H-M   'P 1'
#
loop_
_entity.id
_entity.type
_entity.pdbx_description
1 polymer ?
#
loop_
_entity_poly.entity_id
_entity_poly.type
_entity_poly.pdbx_seq_one_letter_code
_entity_poly.pdbx_strand_id
1 'polypeptide(L)'
;MNILDYITIILFSIGVLITGVSFSKTGKDMKSFFSGGGNVPWGMSGLSLFMGFFSAGTFVVWGSIAYSYGMVSIIIQLTMAVAGYAVGTWIAPRWHRTHSLTAAEYITGRLGVKTQKTYTYIFFGRVGFYYGVVSLSRS
;
A
#
# COMPACT_ATOMS: atom_id res chain seq x y z
N MET A 1 8.22 19.89 -23.53
CA MET A 1 7.12 18.90 -23.58
C MET A 1 6.71 18.75 -25.03
N ASN A 2 7.07 17.64 -25.64
CA ASN A 2 6.80 17.34 -27.03
C ASN A 2 5.38 16.80 -27.21
N ILE A 3 4.86 16.79 -28.44
CA ILE A 3 3.53 16.24 -28.74
C ILE A 3 3.41 14.77 -28.28
N LEU A 4 4.51 14.01 -28.34
CA LEU A 4 4.59 12.62 -27.86
C LEU A 4 4.37 12.50 -26.35
N ASP A 5 4.83 13.47 -25.56
CA ASP A 5 4.65 13.46 -24.10
C ASP A 5 3.15 13.57 -23.76
N TYR A 6 2.43 14.46 -24.44
CA TYR A 6 0.99 14.60 -24.25
C TYR A 6 0.22 13.35 -24.68
N ILE A 7 0.59 12.75 -25.81
CA ILE A 7 -0.03 11.52 -26.30
C ILE A 7 0.16 10.38 -25.28
N THR A 8 1.37 10.20 -24.75
CA THR A 8 1.65 9.14 -23.76
C THR A 8 0.88 9.34 -22.46
N ILE A 9 0.80 10.58 -21.95
CA ILE A 9 0.03 10.91 -20.74
C ILE A 9 -1.45 10.59 -20.93
N ILE A 10 -2.04 11.00 -22.05
CA ILE A 10 -3.47 10.77 -22.33
C ILE A 10 -3.75 9.27 -22.47
N LEU A 11 -2.93 8.56 -23.24
CA LEU A 11 -3.08 7.12 -23.46
C LEU A 11 -2.99 6.34 -22.14
N PHE A 12 -1.99 6.64 -21.32
CA PHE A 12 -1.80 5.99 -20.02
C PHE A 12 -2.96 6.29 -19.07
N SER A 13 -3.41 7.54 -19.00
CA SER A 13 -4.53 7.96 -18.16
C SER A 13 -5.82 7.22 -18.55
N ILE A 14 -6.12 7.12 -19.84
CA ILE A 14 -7.27 6.37 -20.34
C ILE A 14 -7.14 4.88 -19.97
N GLY A 15 -5.96 4.28 -20.12
CA GLY A 15 -5.73 2.88 -19.74
C GLY A 15 -6.00 2.60 -18.25
N VAL A 16 -5.53 3.48 -17.36
CA VAL A 16 -5.79 3.39 -15.92
C VAL A 16 -7.28 3.58 -15.59
N LEU A 17 -7.96 4.51 -16.27
CA LEU A 17 -9.40 4.72 -16.06
C LEU A 17 -10.22 3.52 -16.53
N ILE A 18 -9.92 2.96 -17.71
CA ILE A 18 -10.62 1.78 -18.24
C ILE A 18 -10.46 0.59 -17.30
N THR A 19 -9.24 0.34 -16.82
CA THR A 19 -8.99 -0.73 -15.85
C THR A 19 -9.75 -0.48 -14.54
N GLY A 20 -9.71 0.74 -13.99
CA GLY A 20 -10.47 1.11 -12.79
C GLY A 20 -11.99 0.90 -12.93
N VAL A 21 -12.58 1.34 -14.05
CA VAL A 21 -14.02 1.16 -14.33
C VAL A 21 -14.38 -0.32 -14.55
N SER A 22 -13.50 -1.08 -15.18
CA SER A 22 -13.70 -2.52 -15.40
C SER A 22 -13.79 -3.30 -14.08
N PHE A 23 -12.97 -2.94 -13.09
CA PHE A 23 -13.00 -3.54 -11.75
C PHE A 23 -14.08 -2.98 -10.82
N SER A 24 -14.62 -1.79 -11.11
CA SER A 24 -15.69 -1.14 -10.32
C SER A 24 -16.94 -2.01 -10.14
N LYS A 25 -17.24 -2.90 -11.10
CA LYS A 25 -18.40 -3.80 -11.03
C LYS A 25 -18.22 -5.04 -10.12
N THR A 26 -17.03 -5.26 -9.54
CA THR A 26 -16.65 -6.54 -8.88
C THR A 26 -16.79 -6.54 -7.34
N GLY A 27 -17.33 -5.48 -6.72
CA GLY A 27 -17.26 -5.24 -5.27
C GLY A 27 -18.58 -5.23 -4.49
N LYS A 28 -19.46 -6.24 -4.64
CA LYS A 28 -20.73 -6.27 -3.85
C LYS A 28 -20.57 -6.76 -2.42
N ASP A 29 -19.56 -7.60 -2.13
CA ASP A 29 -19.32 -8.17 -0.80
C ASP A 29 -17.98 -7.72 -0.22
N MET A 30 -17.94 -7.45 1.10
CA MET A 30 -16.71 -7.06 1.83
C MET A 30 -15.56 -8.05 1.63
N LYS A 31 -15.87 -9.35 1.56
CA LYS A 31 -14.87 -10.39 1.28
C LYS A 31 -14.30 -10.28 -0.14
N SER A 32 -15.13 -9.97 -1.14
CA SER A 32 -14.68 -9.72 -2.50
C SER A 32 -13.80 -8.47 -2.58
N PHE A 33 -14.17 -7.43 -1.84
CA PHE A 33 -13.45 -6.15 -1.82
C PHE A 33 -12.08 -6.24 -1.12
N PHE A 34 -12.01 -6.85 0.07
CA PHE A 34 -10.77 -6.90 0.88
C PHE A 34 -9.86 -8.08 0.55
N SER A 35 -10.41 -9.23 0.16
CA SER A 35 -9.61 -10.45 -0.10
C SER A 35 -9.60 -10.85 -1.59
N GLY A 36 -10.20 -10.06 -2.47
CA GLY A 36 -10.34 -10.41 -3.89
C GLY A 36 -11.10 -11.71 -4.12
N GLY A 37 -12.00 -12.06 -3.18
CA GLY A 37 -12.72 -13.34 -3.18
C GLY A 37 -11.88 -14.56 -2.78
N GLY A 38 -10.66 -14.37 -2.28
CA GLY A 38 -9.75 -15.46 -1.88
C GLY A 38 -9.10 -16.22 -3.03
N ASN A 39 -9.33 -15.78 -4.28
CA ASN A 39 -8.84 -16.44 -5.50
C ASN A 39 -7.72 -15.64 -6.20
N VAL A 40 -7.12 -14.65 -5.53
CA VAL A 40 -6.02 -13.88 -6.11
C VAL A 40 -4.73 -14.72 -6.01
N PRO A 41 -4.04 -15.00 -7.13
CA PRO A 41 -2.78 -15.73 -7.09
C PRO A 41 -1.76 -15.04 -6.16
N TRP A 42 -0.95 -15.84 -5.47
CA TRP A 42 0.02 -15.33 -4.49
C TRP A 42 0.98 -14.29 -5.10
N GLY A 43 1.42 -14.50 -6.35
CA GLY A 43 2.30 -13.58 -7.05
C GLY A 43 1.63 -12.23 -7.33
N MET A 44 0.36 -12.22 -7.69
CA MET A 44 -0.38 -10.98 -7.97
C MET A 44 -0.66 -10.18 -6.69
N SER A 45 -0.96 -10.89 -5.58
CA SER A 45 -1.07 -10.27 -4.25
C SER A 45 0.26 -9.68 -3.79
N GLY A 46 1.37 -10.37 -4.02
CA GLY A 46 2.71 -9.89 -3.70
C GLY A 46 3.11 -8.67 -4.54
N LEU A 47 2.83 -8.68 -5.84
CA LEU A 47 3.07 -7.52 -6.72
C LEU A 47 2.23 -6.30 -6.32
N SER A 48 0.97 -6.50 -5.94
CA SER A 48 0.13 -5.43 -5.44
C SER A 48 0.66 -4.83 -4.13
N LEU A 49 1.11 -5.69 -3.20
CA LEU A 49 1.76 -5.24 -1.96
C LEU A 49 3.04 -4.45 -2.25
N PHE A 50 3.87 -4.95 -3.18
CA PHE A 50 5.10 -4.28 -3.58
C PHE A 50 4.82 -2.90 -4.18
N MET A 51 3.84 -2.80 -5.09
CA MET A 51 3.41 -1.50 -5.66
C MET A 51 2.88 -0.55 -4.59
N GLY A 52 2.26 -1.05 -3.52
CA GLY A 52 1.78 -0.25 -2.39
C GLY A 52 2.88 0.52 -1.64
N PHE A 53 4.15 0.12 -1.76
CA PHE A 53 5.28 0.86 -1.19
C PHE A 53 5.73 2.05 -2.05
N PHE A 54 5.31 2.14 -3.31
CA PHE A 54 5.74 3.19 -4.22
C PHE A 54 4.73 4.34 -4.27
N SER A 55 5.27 5.55 -4.31
CA SER A 55 4.56 6.79 -4.60
C SER A 55 5.48 7.75 -5.34
N ALA A 56 4.95 8.84 -5.88
CA ALA A 56 5.77 9.88 -6.50
C ALA A 56 6.87 10.40 -5.55
N GLY A 57 6.55 10.56 -4.26
CA GLY A 57 7.51 11.01 -3.25
C GLY A 57 8.62 10.01 -2.97
N THR A 58 8.33 8.71 -2.98
CA THR A 58 9.37 7.70 -2.76
C THR A 58 10.38 7.68 -3.91
N PHE A 59 9.95 7.87 -5.17
CA PHE A 59 10.90 7.95 -6.28
C PHE A 59 11.87 9.13 -6.14
N VAL A 60 11.38 10.29 -5.67
CA VAL A 60 12.23 11.47 -5.44
C VAL A 60 13.20 11.23 -4.28
N VAL A 61 12.71 10.69 -3.15
CA VAL A 61 13.54 10.45 -1.96
C VAL A 61 14.56 9.34 -2.20
N TRP A 62 14.17 8.21 -2.80
CA TRP A 62 15.13 7.15 -3.11
C TRP A 62 16.12 7.56 -4.19
N GLY A 63 15.69 8.38 -5.16
CA GLY A 63 16.58 9.00 -6.14
C GLY A 63 17.64 9.90 -5.50
N SER A 64 17.26 10.73 -4.53
CA SER A 64 18.20 11.60 -3.81
C SER A 64 19.16 10.81 -2.92
N ILE A 65 18.69 9.75 -2.26
CA ILE A 65 19.52 8.84 -1.46
C ILE A 65 20.50 8.08 -2.37
N ALA A 66 20.05 7.60 -3.52
CA ALA A 66 20.92 6.93 -4.48
C ALA A 66 21.98 7.89 -5.04
N TYR A 67 21.63 9.15 -5.32
CA TYR A 67 22.57 10.17 -5.76
C TYR A 67 23.63 10.48 -4.69
N SER A 68 23.21 10.56 -3.42
CA SER A 68 24.09 10.98 -2.31
C SER A 68 24.93 9.83 -1.72
N TYR A 69 24.37 8.62 -1.65
CA TYR A 69 24.93 7.48 -0.92
C TYR A 69 25.13 6.23 -1.79
N GLY A 70 24.81 6.27 -3.09
CA GLY A 70 25.10 5.21 -4.06
C GLY A 70 24.65 3.82 -3.59
N MET A 71 25.63 2.94 -3.34
CA MET A 71 25.40 1.54 -2.93
C MET A 71 24.58 1.35 -1.66
N VAL A 72 24.53 2.35 -0.75
CA VAL A 72 23.74 2.24 0.48
C VAL A 72 22.25 2.08 0.16
N SER A 73 21.75 2.78 -0.86
CA SER A 73 20.35 2.65 -1.31
C SER A 73 19.98 1.22 -1.73
N ILE A 74 20.92 0.53 -2.39
CA ILE A 74 20.76 -0.84 -2.86
C ILE A 74 20.71 -1.81 -1.68
N ILE A 75 21.62 -1.64 -0.72
CA ILE A 75 21.69 -2.50 0.48
C ILE A 75 20.40 -2.35 1.32
N ILE A 76 19.87 -1.13 1.44
CA ILE A 76 18.61 -0.91 2.14
C ILE A 76 17.46 -1.64 1.42
N GLN A 77 17.36 -1.52 0.10
CA GLN A 77 16.34 -2.24 -0.68
C GLN A 77 16.48 -3.76 -0.60
N LEU A 78 17.71 -4.27 -0.58
CA LEU A 78 17.98 -5.70 -0.39
C LEU A 78 17.53 -6.17 1.00
N THR A 79 17.79 -5.36 2.03
CA THR A 79 17.35 -5.64 3.40
C THR A 79 15.83 -5.66 3.49
N MET A 80 15.14 -4.74 2.82
CA MET A 80 13.68 -4.74 2.73
C MET A 80 13.15 -5.99 2.02
N ALA A 81 13.82 -6.46 0.97
CA ALA A 81 13.45 -7.70 0.28
C ALA A 81 13.61 -8.93 1.19
N VAL A 82 14.72 -9.03 1.93
CA VAL A 82 14.96 -10.11 2.90
C VAL A 82 13.94 -10.08 4.04
N ALA A 83 13.64 -8.89 4.57
CA ALA A 83 12.59 -8.72 5.58
C ALA A 83 11.21 -9.13 5.04
N GLY A 84 10.88 -8.73 3.81
CA GLY A 84 9.64 -9.15 3.13
C GLY A 84 9.54 -10.67 2.99
N TYR A 85 10.64 -11.34 2.64
CA TYR A 85 10.70 -12.81 2.61
C TYR A 85 10.50 -13.45 3.98
N ALA A 86 11.13 -12.92 5.03
CA ALA A 86 10.95 -13.40 6.40
C ALA A 86 9.50 -13.22 6.90
N VAL A 87 8.88 -12.07 6.63
CA VAL A 87 7.47 -11.79 6.96
C VAL A 87 6.55 -12.73 6.18
N GLY A 88 6.79 -12.91 4.88
CA GLY A 88 6.01 -13.79 4.01
C GLY A 88 6.05 -15.26 4.43
N THR A 89 7.18 -15.73 4.95
CA THR A 89 7.34 -17.13 5.38
C THR A 89 6.86 -17.39 6.80
N TRP A 90 7.08 -16.47 7.76
CA TRP A 90 6.75 -16.71 9.17
C TRP A 90 5.47 -16.04 9.66
N ILE A 91 5.16 -14.84 9.18
CA ILE A 91 4.02 -14.04 9.66
C ILE A 91 2.79 -14.30 8.81
N ALA A 92 2.92 -14.39 7.48
CA ALA A 92 1.77 -14.60 6.61
C ALA A 92 0.98 -15.91 6.91
N PRO A 93 1.62 -17.07 7.18
CA PRO A 93 0.87 -18.28 7.54
C PRO A 93 0.15 -18.16 8.88
N ARG A 94 0.72 -17.42 9.84
CA ARG A 94 0.09 -17.15 11.14
C ARG A 94 -1.09 -16.21 11.00
N TRP A 95 -0.97 -15.19 10.14
CA TRP A 95 -2.06 -14.28 9.82
C TRP A 95 -3.22 -15.01 9.14
N HIS A 96 -2.94 -15.92 8.20
CA HIS A 96 -3.99 -16.69 7.53
C HIS A 96 -4.84 -17.51 8.51
N ARG A 97 -4.24 -18.04 9.59
CA ARG A 97 -4.96 -18.82 10.63
C ARG A 97 -5.93 -18.01 11.47
N THR A 98 -5.85 -16.67 11.50
CA THR A 98 -6.76 -15.85 12.31
C THR A 98 -8.11 -15.63 11.65
N HIS A 99 -8.27 -15.98 10.36
CA HIS A 99 -9.48 -15.78 9.55
C HIS A 99 -10.04 -14.35 9.55
N SER A 100 -9.27 -13.37 10.04
CA SER A 100 -9.68 -11.97 10.10
C SER A 100 -9.39 -11.30 8.77
N LEU A 101 -10.39 -10.61 8.20
CA LEU A 101 -10.24 -9.93 6.91
C LEU A 101 -9.52 -8.59 7.05
N THR A 102 -9.60 -7.97 8.23
CA THR A 102 -8.96 -6.68 8.49
C THR A 102 -8.17 -6.70 9.80
N ALA A 103 -7.14 -5.84 9.88
CA ALA A 103 -6.42 -5.66 11.14
C ALA A 103 -7.31 -5.10 12.26
N ALA A 104 -8.32 -4.30 11.91
CA ALA A 104 -9.30 -3.80 12.85
C ALA A 104 -10.12 -4.95 13.47
N GLU A 105 -10.64 -5.87 12.65
CA GLU A 105 -11.37 -7.05 13.09
C GLU A 105 -10.52 -7.95 14.01
N TYR A 106 -9.24 -8.15 13.65
CA TYR A 106 -8.30 -8.90 14.49
C TYR A 106 -8.13 -8.25 15.88
N ILE A 107 -7.98 -6.92 15.93
CA ILE A 107 -7.87 -6.17 17.19
C ILE A 107 -9.17 -6.27 17.99
N THR A 108 -10.34 -6.16 17.35
CA THR A 108 -11.64 -6.31 18.01
C THR A 108 -11.79 -7.68 18.66
N GLY A 109 -11.44 -8.75 17.92
CA GLY A 109 -11.54 -10.12 18.41
C GLY A 109 -10.59 -10.43 19.57
N ARG A 110 -9.43 -9.78 19.64
CA ARG A 110 -8.41 -10.04 20.67
C ARG A 110 -8.43 -9.08 21.86
N LEU A 111 -8.77 -7.80 21.63
CA LEU A 111 -8.61 -6.71 22.61
C LEU A 111 -9.91 -5.92 22.85
N GLY A 112 -10.99 -6.26 22.16
CA GLY A 112 -12.30 -5.63 22.30
C GLY A 112 -12.47 -4.30 21.54
N VAL A 113 -13.73 -3.88 21.44
CA VAL A 113 -14.16 -2.72 20.63
C VAL A 113 -13.62 -1.38 21.16
N LYS A 114 -13.44 -1.24 22.48
CA LYS A 114 -12.89 0.00 23.07
C LYS A 114 -11.46 0.24 22.58
N THR A 115 -10.63 -0.80 22.59
CA THR A 115 -9.25 -0.74 22.13
C THR A 115 -9.17 -0.46 20.63
N GLN A 116 -10.00 -1.11 19.82
CA GLN A 116 -10.10 -0.84 18.38
C GLN A 116 -10.37 0.65 18.10
N LYS A 117 -11.36 1.25 18.74
CA LYS A 117 -11.70 2.67 18.55
C LYS A 117 -10.54 3.58 18.91
N THR A 118 -9.87 3.35 20.02
CA THR A 118 -8.68 4.13 20.43
C THR A 118 -7.57 4.05 19.38
N TYR A 119 -7.26 2.84 18.88
CA TYR A 119 -6.26 2.67 17.82
C TYR A 119 -6.67 3.37 16.51
N THR A 120 -7.94 3.28 16.12
CA THR A 120 -8.48 3.96 14.95
C THR A 120 -8.36 5.47 15.09
N TYR A 121 -8.73 6.05 16.24
CA TYR A 121 -8.59 7.48 16.48
C TYR A 121 -7.12 7.94 16.46
N ILE A 122 -6.19 7.17 17.04
CA ILE A 122 -4.76 7.48 17.00
C ILE A 122 -4.22 7.42 15.56
N PHE A 123 -4.66 6.42 14.78
CA PHE A 123 -4.27 6.27 13.39
C PHE A 123 -4.74 7.47 12.55
N PHE A 124 -6.04 7.78 12.57
CA PHE A 124 -6.59 8.92 11.84
C PHE A 124 -6.07 10.27 12.37
N GLY A 125 -5.84 10.39 13.68
CA GLY A 125 -5.25 11.58 14.28
C GLY A 125 -3.83 11.84 13.80
N ARG A 126 -2.98 10.79 13.74
CA ARG A 126 -1.62 10.92 13.17
C ARG A 126 -1.68 11.27 11.68
N VAL A 127 -2.56 10.63 10.92
CA VAL A 127 -2.74 10.92 9.50
C VAL A 127 -3.16 12.38 9.30
N GLY A 128 -4.20 12.84 10.01
CA GLY A 128 -4.69 14.21 9.94
C GLY A 128 -3.64 15.24 10.36
N PHE A 129 -2.86 14.95 11.40
CA PHE A 129 -1.75 15.82 11.82
C PHE A 129 -0.64 15.90 10.77
N TYR A 130 -0.23 14.78 10.18
CA TYR A 130 0.77 14.76 9.10
C TYR A 130 0.31 15.58 7.89
N TYR A 131 -0.93 15.41 7.45
CA TYR A 131 -1.48 16.20 6.34
C TYR A 131 -1.64 17.69 6.70
N GLY A 132 -2.03 18.00 7.94
CA GLY A 132 -2.11 19.39 8.43
C GLY A 132 -0.76 20.09 8.45
N VAL A 133 0.29 19.44 8.95
CA VAL A 133 1.66 19.99 8.98
C VAL A 133 2.23 20.16 7.57
N VAL A 134 2.00 19.19 6.68
CA VAL A 134 2.43 19.31 5.26
C VAL A 134 1.68 20.44 4.54
N SER A 135 0.39 20.64 4.85
CA SER A 135 -0.39 21.74 4.26
C SER A 135 0.08 23.11 4.74
N LEU A 136 0.46 23.24 6.02
CA LEU A 136 0.99 24.47 6.61
C LEU A 136 2.43 24.77 6.16
N SER A 137 3.23 23.75 5.84
CA SER A 137 4.59 23.92 5.32
C SER A 137 4.63 24.39 3.84
N ARG A 138 3.49 24.38 3.14
CA ARG A 138 3.37 24.78 1.73
C ARG A 138 2.65 26.12 1.52
N SER A 139 2.21 26.78 2.60
CA SER A 139 1.68 28.15 2.61
C SER A 139 2.74 29.15 3.03
#